data_AF-A0A939LPN3-F1
#
_entry.id   AF-A0A939LPN3-F1
#
_cell.length_a   1.000
_cell.length_b   1.000
_cell.length_c   1.000
_cell.angle_alpha   90.00
_cell.angle_beta   90.00
_cell.angle_gamma   90.00
#
_symmetry.space_group_name_H-M   'P 1'
#
loop_
_entity.id
_entity.type
_entity.pdbx_description
1 polymer ?
#
loop_
_entity_poly.entity_id
_entity_poly.type
_entity_poly.pdbx_seq_one_letter_code
_entity_poly.pdbx_strand_id
1 'polypeptide(L)'
;MTTLSHEPRAVASAVVLYGIHPLRGYAVTWHLTPLPTVPARAGRRPAGAQFVVERADGHITDDLAWQLAEKEVAVLGVPEVSRLVRAATHRRR
;
A
#
# COMPACT_ATOMS: atom_id res chain seq x y z
N MET A 1 -8.10 -15.72 32.01
CA MET A 1 -7.14 -14.61 31.79
C MET A 1 -6.31 -14.95 30.56
N THR A 2 -6.86 -14.69 29.36
CA THR A 2 -6.10 -14.51 28.10
C THR A 2 -7.03 -13.75 27.15
N THR A 3 -6.93 -12.43 27.10
CA THR A 3 -7.55 -11.65 26.02
C THR A 3 -6.69 -11.85 24.79
N LEU A 4 -7.22 -12.59 23.81
CA LEU A 4 -6.71 -12.58 22.44
C LEU A 4 -6.97 -11.17 21.89
N SER A 5 -6.00 -10.29 22.05
CA SER A 5 -5.95 -9.00 21.37
C SER A 5 -5.76 -9.27 19.88
N HIS A 6 -6.86 -9.56 19.17
CA HIS A 6 -6.88 -9.66 17.73
C HIS A 6 -6.68 -8.26 17.16
N GLU A 7 -5.40 -7.97 16.90
CA GLU A 7 -4.80 -7.40 15.69
C GLU A 7 -5.63 -6.43 14.84
N PRO A 8 -4.97 -5.39 14.28
CA PRO A 8 -5.61 -4.17 13.84
C PRO A 8 -6.68 -4.43 12.79
N ARG A 9 -7.90 -4.02 13.13
CA ARG A 9 -9.05 -3.84 12.24
C ARG A 9 -8.56 -3.34 10.89
N ALA A 10 -8.71 -4.18 9.86
CA ALA A 10 -8.28 -3.88 8.50
C ALA A 10 -8.71 -2.44 8.16
N VAL A 11 -7.74 -1.54 8.09
CA VAL A 11 -7.96 -0.23 7.50
C VAL A 11 -8.14 -0.56 6.04
N ALA A 12 -9.40 -0.57 5.58
CA ALA A 12 -9.73 -0.82 4.18
C ALA A 12 -8.75 -0.02 3.33
N SER A 13 -7.98 -0.72 2.49
CA SER A 13 -7.00 -0.07 1.63
C SER A 13 -7.75 0.99 0.84
N ALA A 14 -7.31 2.24 0.93
CA ALA A 14 -8.03 3.34 0.32
C ALA A 14 -8.00 3.24 -1.21
N VAL A 15 -6.94 2.63 -1.74
CA VAL A 15 -6.75 2.45 -3.18
C VAL A 15 -6.07 1.10 -3.46
N VAL A 16 -6.64 0.36 -4.40
CA VAL A 16 -6.02 -0.84 -4.99
C VAL A 16 -5.53 -0.51 -6.39
N LEU A 17 -4.28 -0.85 -6.71
CA LEU A 17 -3.69 -0.68 -8.02
C LEU A 17 -3.34 -2.03 -8.63
N TYR A 18 -3.55 -2.14 -9.94
CA TYR A 18 -3.16 -3.30 -10.73
C TYR A 18 -2.18 -2.88 -11.81
N GLY A 19 -1.11 -3.63 -11.98
CA GLY A 19 -0.13 -3.34 -13.02
C GLY A 19 0.86 -4.48 -13.23
N ILE A 20 2.03 -4.13 -13.75
CA ILE A 20 3.07 -5.08 -14.15
C ILE A 20 4.36 -4.77 -13.40
N HIS A 21 5.02 -5.81 -12.86
CA HIS A 21 6.29 -5.69 -12.17
C HIS A 21 7.32 -5.05 -13.13
N PRO A 22 7.93 -3.91 -12.75
CA PRO A 22 8.72 -3.10 -13.70
C PRO A 22 9.93 -3.85 -14.25
N LEU A 23 10.54 -4.72 -13.44
CA LEU A 23 11.73 -5.49 -13.81
C LEU A 23 11.43 -6.90 -14.31
N ARG A 24 10.28 -7.47 -13.95
CA ARG A 24 10.01 -8.91 -14.13
C ARG A 24 8.84 -9.19 -15.08
N GLY A 25 8.02 -8.20 -15.41
CA GLY A 25 7.00 -8.31 -16.45
C GLY A 25 5.73 -9.09 -16.05
N TYR A 26 5.65 -9.66 -14.85
CA TYR A 26 4.44 -10.34 -14.38
C TYR A 26 3.44 -9.38 -13.73
N ALA A 27 2.18 -9.82 -13.59
CA ALA A 27 1.10 -9.04 -12.97
C ALA A 27 1.33 -8.84 -11.47
N VAL A 28 0.98 -7.67 -10.95
CA VAL A 28 1.13 -7.30 -9.55
C VAL A 28 -0.08 -6.49 -9.08
N THR A 29 -0.45 -6.69 -7.82
CA THR A 29 -1.47 -5.92 -7.11
C THR A 29 -0.80 -5.14 -5.99
N TRP A 30 -1.14 -3.85 -5.87
CA TRP A 30 -0.74 -3.01 -4.75
C TRP A 30 -1.94 -2.50 -3.97
N HIS A 31 -1.82 -2.49 -2.65
CA HIS A 31 -2.76 -1.84 -1.75
C HIS A 31 -2.09 -0.63 -1.10
N LEU A 32 -2.76 0.51 -1.13
CA LEU A 32 -2.30 1.78 -0.58
C LEU A 32 -3.18 2.19 0.59
N THR A 33 -2.58 2.30 1.77
CA THR A 33 -3.27 2.71 3.00
C THR A 33 -2.60 3.97 3.55
N PRO A 34 -3.29 5.13 3.61
CA PRO A 34 -2.71 6.35 4.16
C PRO A 34 -2.41 6.18 5.65
N LEU A 35 -1.24 6.64 6.08
CA LEU A 35 -0.87 6.69 7.49
C LEU A 35 -1.36 8.00 8.12
N PRO A 36 -1.83 7.96 9.38
CA PRO A 36 -2.16 9.17 10.12
C PRO A 36 -0.94 10.10 10.19
N THR A 37 -1.08 11.31 9.67
CA THR A 37 -0.01 12.31 9.78
C THR A 37 0.04 12.81 11.22
N VAL A 38 1.16 12.57 11.91
CA VAL A 38 1.36 13.13 13.25
C VAL A 38 1.52 14.65 13.10
N PRO A 39 0.71 15.47 13.78
CA PRO A 39 0.86 16.91 13.71
C PRO A 39 2.26 17.30 14.18
N ALA A 40 2.85 18.25 13.45
CA ALA A 40 4.13 18.85 13.80
C ALA A 40 4.14 19.30 15.27
N ARG A 41 4.99 18.71 16.11
CA ARG A 41 5.35 19.34 17.39
C ARG A 41 6.06 20.66 17.12
N ALA A 42 5.79 21.67 17.94
CA ALA A 42 6.33 23.03 17.81
C ALA A 42 7.82 23.00 17.42
N GLY A 43 8.14 23.52 16.24
CA GLY A 43 9.50 23.60 15.71
C GLY A 43 9.94 22.51 14.72
N ARG A 44 9.15 21.47 14.45
CA ARG A 44 9.41 20.52 13.33
C ARG A 44 8.45 20.74 12.18
N ARG A 45 8.96 20.69 10.94
CA ARG A 45 8.11 20.60 9.74
C ARG A 45 7.26 19.32 9.82
N PRO A 46 5.95 19.36 9.49
CA PRO A 46 5.15 18.15 9.46
C PRO A 46 5.82 17.13 8.52
N ALA A 47 5.91 15.88 8.99
CA ALA A 47 6.20 14.78 8.09
C ALA A 47 5.11 14.80 7.02
N GLY A 48 5.48 14.83 5.73
CA GLY A 48 4.50 14.81 4.65
C GLY A 48 3.63 13.55 4.74
N ALA A 49 2.51 13.52 4.01
CA ALA A 49 1.64 12.35 3.99
C ALA A 49 2.43 11.08 3.60
N GLN A 50 2.22 10.01 4.36
CA GLN A 50 2.85 8.71 4.16
C GLN A 50 1.78 7.66 3.90
N PHE A 51 2.16 6.59 3.22
CA PHE A 51 1.30 5.48 2.88
C PHE A 51 2.00 4.17 3.20
N VAL A 52 1.29 3.24 3.83
CA VAL A 52 1.67 1.83 3.77
C VAL A 52 1.30 1.33 2.39
N VAL A 53 2.29 0.75 1.71
CA VAL A 53 2.14 0.15 0.40
C VAL A 53 2.47 -1.32 0.54
N GLU A 54 1.46 -2.14 0.34
CA GLU A 54 1.59 -3.58 0.27
C GLU A 54 1.58 -4.00 -1.19
N ARG A 55 2.47 -4.90 -1.59
CA ARG A 55 2.53 -5.48 -2.93
C ARG A 55 2.47 -6.98 -2.85
N ALA A 56 1.60 -7.59 -3.64
CA ALA A 56 1.64 -9.02 -3.92
C ALA A 56 1.83 -9.27 -5.41
N ASP A 57 2.44 -10.40 -5.72
CA ASP A 57 2.53 -10.91 -7.08
C ASP A 57 1.19 -11.51 -7.52
N GLY A 58 0.83 -11.30 -8.78
CA GLY A 58 -0.44 -11.71 -9.38
C GLY A 58 -1.44 -10.56 -9.54
N HIS A 59 -2.51 -10.85 -10.28
CA HIS A 59 -3.68 -9.98 -10.39
C HIS A 59 -4.75 -10.47 -9.41
N ILE A 60 -4.75 -9.91 -8.21
CA ILE A 60 -5.58 -10.36 -7.08
C ILE A 60 -6.77 -9.41 -6.91
N THR A 61 -7.98 -9.88 -7.19
CA THR A 61 -9.23 -9.11 -7.04
C THR A 61 -10.10 -9.59 -5.88
N ASP A 62 -9.75 -10.71 -5.26
CA ASP A 62 -10.50 -11.33 -4.16
C ASP A 62 -9.83 -11.00 -2.82
N ASP A 63 -10.63 -10.58 -1.84
CA ASP A 63 -10.13 -10.13 -0.53
C ASP A 63 -9.47 -11.26 0.26
N LEU A 64 -9.98 -12.48 0.17
CA LEU A 64 -9.40 -13.63 0.86
C LEU A 64 -8.06 -14.02 0.23
N ALA A 65 -7.99 -14.05 -1.11
CA ALA A 65 -6.75 -14.25 -1.84
C ALA A 65 -5.72 -13.17 -1.48
N TRP A 66 -6.15 -11.90 -1.34
CA TRP A 66 -5.28 -10.83 -0.86
C TRP A 66 -4.77 -11.10 0.55
N GLN A 67 -5.65 -11.47 1.49
CA GLN A 67 -5.24 -11.76 2.87
C GLN A 67 -4.18 -12.88 2.95
N LEU A 68 -4.33 -13.92 2.14
CA LEU A 68 -3.45 -15.09 2.13
C LEU A 68 -2.16 -14.91 1.31
N ALA A 69 -2.11 -13.92 0.41
CA ALA A 69 -0.95 -13.67 -0.42
C ALA A 69 0.27 -13.22 0.41
N GLU A 70 1.46 -13.65 -0.03
CA GLU A 70 2.73 -13.12 0.45
C GLU A 70 2.89 -11.67 -0.05
N LYS A 71 3.20 -10.75 0.87
CA LYS A 71 3.23 -9.31 0.62
C LYS A 71 4.59 -8.72 0.97
N GLU A 72 5.13 -7.94 0.05
CA GLU A 72 6.16 -6.96 0.39
C GLU A 72 5.49 -5.70 0.91
N VAL A 73 5.97 -5.19 2.04
CA VAL A 73 5.40 -4.00 2.70
C VAL A 73 6.44 -2.89 2.76
N ALA A 74 6.08 -1.69 2.33
CA ALA A 74 6.92 -0.50 2.40
C ALA A 74 6.12 0.73 2.84
N VAL A 75 6.78 1.68 3.49
CA VAL A 75 6.20 3.00 3.76
C VAL A 75 6.74 3.99 2.75
N LEU A 76 5.85 4.60 1.97
CA LEU A 76 6.19 5.53 0.90
C LEU A 76 5.63 6.93 1.17
N GLY A 77 6.37 7.95 0.74
CA GLY A 77 5.88 9.32 0.71
C GLY A 77 5.05 9.60 -0.54
N VAL A 78 4.43 10.78 -0.58
CA VAL A 78 3.65 11.26 -1.73
C VAL A 78 4.42 11.17 -3.06
N PRO A 79 5.71 11.58 -3.17
CA PRO A 79 6.44 11.52 -4.44
C PRO A 79 6.55 10.09 -4.98
N GLU A 80 6.86 9.13 -4.12
CA GLU A 80 7.03 7.72 -4.47
C GLU A 80 5.70 7.08 -4.86
N VAL A 81 4.64 7.30 -4.07
CA VAL A 81 3.28 6.80 -4.39
C VAL A 81 2.78 7.39 -5.72
N SER A 82 3.04 8.68 -5.97
CA SER A 82 2.64 9.31 -7.23
C SER A 82 3.34 8.69 -8.45
N ARG A 83 4.60 8.30 -8.31
CA ARG A 83 5.32 7.56 -9.37
C ARG A 83 4.73 6.18 -9.57
N LEU A 84 4.41 5.47 -8.49
CA LEU A 84 3.77 4.15 -8.53
C LEU A 84 2.43 4.18 -9.26
N VAL A 85 1.54 5.11 -8.88
CA VAL A 85 0.22 5.29 -9.52
C VAL A 85 0.38 5.56 -11.01
N ARG A 86 1.28 6.48 -11.39
CA ARG A 86 1.56 6.76 -12.81
C ARG A 86 2.04 5.53 -13.55
N ALA A 87 3.00 4.78 -13.00
CA ALA A 87 3.53 3.57 -13.63
C ALA A 87 2.45 2.50 -13.84
N ALA A 88 1.57 2.30 -12.85
CA ALA A 88 0.45 1.36 -12.95
C ALA A 88 -0.59 1.79 -13.99
N THR A 89 -0.82 3.10 -14.15
CA THR A 89 -1.83 3.64 -15.07
C THR A 89 -1.36 3.69 -16.53
N HIS A 90 -0.07 3.98 -16.77
CA HIS A 90 0.46 4.18 -18.13
C HIS A 90 0.70 2.90 -18.93
N ARG A 91 0.72 1.70 -18.31
CA ARG A 91 0.92 0.42 -19.02
C ARG A 91 -0.37 -0.24 -19.54
N ARG A 92 -1.51 0.47 -19.51
CA ARG A 92 -2.81 -0.02 -20.04
C ARG A 92 -3.08 0.35 -21.52
N ARG A 93 -2.05 0.65 -22.31
CA ARG A 93 -2.18 0.94 -23.75
C ARG A 93 -1.45 -0.09 -24.58
#